data_AF-A0A1X0K0Z7-F1
#
_entry.id   AF-A0A1X0K0Z7-F1
#
_cell.length_a   1.000
_cell.length_b   1.000
_cell.length_c   1.000
_cell.angle_alpha   90.00
_cell.angle_beta   90.00
_cell.angle_gamma   90.00
#
_symmetry.space_group_name_H-M   'P 1'
#
loop_
_entity.id
_entity.type
_entity.pdbx_description
1 polymer ?
#
loop_
_entity_poly.entity_id
_entity_poly.type
_entity_poly.pdbx_seq_one_letter_code
_entity_poly.pdbx_strand_id
1 'polypeptide(L)'
;MVRLLLVIVLVLALSALIIFVLGYNKIRSAHVRVAEALSGIDVELTRRASLIPSLVHTVQTFAGHEKRVLDHVTNARAALTSATSGTSVAQRSAAEKDLDSALVPLLALGQSYPQLNSSNNFLNLQDNLADTENKLAFARQYYNDSVATLNGLITTIPWMFVAPLTGVSEQEYYQTPR
;
A
#
# COMPACT_ATOMS: atom_id res chain seq x y z
N MET A 1 35.02 -47.90 3.12
CA MET A 1 34.23 -47.14 4.12
C MET A 1 34.49 -45.64 4.02
N VAL A 2 35.72 -45.16 4.17
CA VAL A 2 36.06 -43.71 4.10
C VAL A 2 35.62 -43.04 2.79
N ARG A 3 35.90 -43.65 1.63
CA ARG A 3 35.47 -43.10 0.32
C ARG A 3 33.94 -42.94 0.20
N LEU A 4 33.18 -43.88 0.75
CA LEU A 4 31.71 -43.85 0.73
C LEU A 4 31.18 -42.74 1.65
N LEU A 5 31.78 -42.57 2.84
CA LEU A 5 31.47 -41.45 3.74
C LEU A 5 31.75 -40.08 3.09
N LEU A 6 32.89 -39.94 2.40
CA LEU A 6 33.23 -38.70 1.68
C LEU A 6 32.22 -38.37 0.58
N VAL A 7 31.76 -39.38 -0.17
CA VAL A 7 30.73 -39.19 -1.20
C VAL A 7 29.40 -38.76 -0.58
N ILE A 8 28.98 -39.36 0.54
CA ILE A 8 27.75 -38.96 1.24
C ILE A 8 27.85 -37.51 1.72
N VAL A 9 28.96 -37.12 2.34
CA VAL A 9 29.18 -35.75 2.82
C VAL A 9 29.16 -34.75 1.65
N LEU A 10 29.80 -35.09 0.53
CA LEU A 10 29.79 -34.24 -0.66
C LEU A 10 28.38 -34.05 -1.21
N VAL A 11 27.59 -35.12 -1.32
CA VAL A 11 26.20 -35.05 -1.80
C VAL A 11 25.34 -34.21 -0.86
N LEU A 12 25.47 -34.38 0.46
CA LEU A 12 24.76 -33.58 1.44
C LEU A 12 25.15 -32.09 1.34
N ALA A 13 26.45 -31.78 1.24
CA ALA A 13 26.92 -30.42 1.07
C ALA A 13 26.40 -29.77 -0.22
N LEU A 14 26.40 -30.52 -1.33
CA LEU A 14 25.85 -30.04 -2.60
C LEU A 14 24.35 -29.78 -2.50
N SER A 15 23.61 -30.67 -1.85
CA SER A 15 22.15 -30.52 -1.65
C SER A 15 21.82 -29.29 -0.79
N ALA A 16 22.59 -29.07 0.28
CA ALA A 16 22.44 -27.89 1.14
C ALA A 16 22.73 -26.60 0.38
N LEU A 17 23.78 -26.58 -0.46
CA LEU A 17 24.12 -25.42 -1.29
C LEU A 17 23.00 -25.09 -2.29
N ILE A 18 22.43 -26.12 -2.95
CA ILE A 18 21.33 -25.92 -3.89
C ILE A 18 20.10 -25.34 -3.18
N ILE A 19 19.72 -25.90 -2.03
CA ILE A 19 18.60 -25.38 -1.22
C ILE A 19 18.87 -23.93 -0.80
N PHE A 20 20.10 -23.63 -0.37
CA PHE A 20 20.50 -22.29 0.03
C PHE A 20 20.32 -21.27 -1.11
N VAL A 21 20.86 -21.56 -2.30
CA VAL A 21 20.78 -20.65 -3.46
C VAL A 21 19.32 -20.45 -3.90
N LEU A 22 18.52 -21.51 -3.93
CA LEU A 22 17.10 -21.42 -4.25
C LEU A 22 16.33 -20.59 -3.22
N GLY A 23 16.58 -20.81 -1.94
CA GLY A 23 15.94 -20.07 -0.85
C GLY A 23 16.29 -18.60 -0.86
N TYR A 24 17.57 -18.27 -1.05
CA TYR A 24 18.06 -16.91 -1.09
C TYR A 24 17.37 -16.11 -2.21
N ASN A 25 17.34 -16.66 -3.43
CA ASN A 25 16.69 -16.02 -4.56
C ASN A 25 15.18 -15.90 -4.36
N LYS A 26 14.54 -16.93 -3.79
CA LYS A 26 13.09 -16.93 -3.55
C LYS A 26 12.68 -15.85 -2.55
N ILE A 27 13.39 -15.71 -1.43
CA ILE A 27 13.14 -14.68 -0.41
C ILE A 27 13.40 -13.28 -0.99
N ARG A 28 14.52 -13.08 -1.69
CA ARG A 28 14.83 -11.77 -2.32
C ARG A 28 13.79 -11.39 -3.39
N SER A 29 13.34 -12.34 -4.19
CA SER A 29 12.28 -12.11 -5.18
C SER A 29 10.94 -11.75 -4.51
N ALA A 30 10.57 -12.44 -3.43
CA ALA A 30 9.38 -12.09 -2.64
C ALA A 30 9.48 -10.68 -2.03
N HIS A 31 10.66 -10.30 -1.53
CA HIS A 31 10.90 -8.96 -1.00
C HIS A 31 10.75 -7.86 -2.06
N VAL A 32 11.29 -8.07 -3.27
CA VAL A 32 11.09 -7.14 -4.40
C VAL A 32 9.60 -7.01 -4.75
N ARG A 33 8.85 -8.12 -4.73
CA ARG A 33 7.41 -8.10 -4.98
C ARG A 33 6.63 -7.29 -3.95
N VAL A 34 7.00 -7.38 -2.67
CA VAL A 34 6.40 -6.54 -1.61
C VAL A 34 6.67 -5.06 -1.88
N ALA A 35 7.90 -4.69 -2.27
CA ALA A 35 8.24 -3.32 -2.60
C ALA A 35 7.47 -2.80 -3.84
N GLU A 36 7.34 -3.64 -4.87
CA GLU A 36 6.54 -3.33 -6.06
C GLU A 36 5.05 -3.13 -5.72
N ALA A 37 4.49 -4.00 -4.88
CA ALA A 37 3.11 -3.89 -4.44
C ALA A 37 2.87 -2.60 -3.62
N LEU A 38 3.83 -2.22 -2.76
CA LEU A 38 3.75 -0.96 -2.01
C LEU A 38 3.79 0.26 -2.93
N SER A 39 4.62 0.22 -3.97
CA SER A 39 4.66 1.26 -5.00
C SER A 39 3.31 1.41 -5.72
N GLY A 40 2.61 0.29 -5.97
CA GLY A 40 1.26 0.31 -6.52
C GLY A 40 0.26 1.07 -5.64
N ILE A 41 0.35 0.92 -4.31
CA ILE A 41 -0.44 1.72 -3.36
C ILE A 41 -0.06 3.20 -3.45
N ASP A 42 1.22 3.52 -3.46
CA ASP A 42 1.72 4.91 -3.52
C ASP A 42 1.24 5.64 -4.80
N VAL A 43 1.15 4.92 -5.93
CA VAL A 43 0.60 5.47 -7.18
C VAL A 43 -0.88 5.87 -7.02
N GLU A 44 -1.72 5.01 -6.47
CA GLU A 44 -3.15 5.31 -6.31
C GLU A 44 -3.39 6.38 -5.23
N LEU A 45 -2.62 6.38 -4.13
CA LEU A 45 -2.67 7.44 -3.12
C LEU A 45 -2.28 8.80 -3.71
N THR A 46 -1.22 8.84 -4.53
CA THR A 46 -0.78 10.05 -5.23
C THR A 46 -1.85 10.54 -6.20
N ARG A 47 -2.44 9.63 -6.99
CA ARG A 47 -3.55 9.94 -7.89
C ARG A 47 -4.72 10.55 -7.11
N ARG A 48 -5.11 9.93 -5.99
CA ARG A 48 -6.19 10.44 -5.13
C ARG A 48 -5.89 11.83 -4.60
N ALA A 49 -4.70 12.04 -4.05
CA ALA A 49 -4.25 13.34 -3.54
C ALA A 49 -4.18 14.43 -4.63
N SER A 50 -3.93 14.05 -5.89
CA SER A 50 -3.88 14.97 -7.03
C SER A 50 -5.26 15.49 -7.47
N LEU A 51 -6.34 14.75 -7.18
CA LEU A 51 -7.71 15.15 -7.52
C LEU A 51 -8.31 16.15 -6.51
N ILE A 52 -7.80 16.14 -5.27
CA ILE A 52 -8.33 16.94 -4.16
C ILE A 52 -8.36 18.45 -4.47
N PRO A 53 -7.31 19.09 -5.03
CA PRO A 53 -7.34 20.53 -5.30
C PRO A 53 -8.47 20.93 -6.26
N SER A 54 -8.70 20.14 -7.32
CA SER A 54 -9.79 20.37 -8.28
C SER A 54 -11.16 20.20 -7.63
N LEU A 55 -11.30 19.23 -6.72
CA LEU A 55 -12.53 19.02 -5.95
C LEU A 55 -12.79 20.18 -5.00
N VAL A 56 -11.79 20.57 -4.20
CA VAL A 56 -11.87 21.72 -3.28
C VAL A 56 -12.24 22.99 -4.04
N HIS A 57 -11.61 23.28 -5.18
CA HIS A 57 -11.93 24.45 -6.00
C HIS A 57 -13.38 24.45 -6.50
N THR A 58 -13.87 23.30 -6.95
CA THR A 58 -15.25 23.14 -7.44
C THR A 58 -16.25 23.34 -6.30
N VAL A 59 -16.01 22.74 -5.14
CA VAL A 59 -16.88 22.90 -3.96
C VAL A 59 -16.84 24.34 -3.46
N GLN A 60 -15.66 24.97 -3.40
CA GLN A 60 -15.49 26.35 -2.94
C GLN A 60 -16.27 27.36 -3.77
N THR A 61 -16.50 27.09 -5.06
CA THR A 61 -17.30 27.95 -5.95
C THR A 61 -18.76 28.07 -5.48
N PHE A 62 -19.32 27.03 -4.86
CA PHE A 62 -20.73 26.98 -4.45
C PHE A 62 -20.93 27.01 -2.92
N ALA A 63 -20.00 26.42 -2.18
CA ALA A 63 -20.04 26.23 -0.73
C ALA A 63 -18.84 26.87 -0.02
N GLY A 64 -18.38 28.03 -0.48
CA GLY A 64 -17.20 28.72 0.08
C GLY A 64 -17.29 29.12 1.56
N HIS A 65 -18.47 29.04 2.18
CA HIS A 65 -18.67 29.26 3.61
C HIS A 65 -18.26 28.04 4.45
N GLU A 66 -18.13 26.86 3.84
CA GLU A 66 -17.76 25.58 4.48
C GLU A 66 -16.24 25.45 4.68
N LYS A 67 -15.60 26.53 5.17
CA LYS A 67 -14.13 26.59 5.31
C LYS A 67 -13.57 25.45 6.15
N ARG A 68 -14.23 25.11 7.25
CA ARG A 68 -13.80 24.01 8.14
C ARG A 68 -13.68 22.68 7.40
N VAL A 69 -14.60 22.39 6.47
CA VAL A 69 -14.59 21.15 5.69
C VAL A 69 -13.49 21.19 4.62
N LEU A 70 -13.36 22.32 3.92
CA LEU A 70 -12.34 22.52 2.89
C LEU A 70 -10.91 22.48 3.46
N ASP A 71 -10.70 23.10 4.63
CA ASP A 71 -9.42 23.13 5.34
C ASP A 71 -9.05 21.72 5.84
N HIS A 72 -10.00 20.97 6.39
CA HIS A 72 -9.78 19.61 6.84
C HIS A 72 -9.30 18.70 5.70
N VAL A 73 -9.97 18.75 4.54
CA VAL A 73 -9.58 17.98 3.36
C VAL A 73 -8.21 18.41 2.81
N THR A 74 -7.93 19.70 2.82
CA THR A 74 -6.63 20.24 2.38
C THR A 74 -5.49 19.77 3.28
N ASN A 75 -5.72 19.77 4.61
CA ASN A 75 -4.76 19.27 5.59
C ASN A 75 -4.56 17.75 5.48
N ALA A 76 -5.63 16.97 5.35
CA ALA A 76 -5.55 15.53 5.18
C ALA A 76 -4.79 15.14 3.90
N ARG A 77 -5.01 15.87 2.80
CA ARG A 77 -4.22 15.71 1.56
C ARG A 77 -2.73 15.98 1.77
N ALA A 78 -2.40 17.05 2.50
CA ALA A 78 -1.01 17.37 2.82
C ALA A 78 -0.36 16.26 3.67
N ALA A 79 -1.07 15.78 4.70
CA ALA A 79 -0.64 14.67 5.53
C ALA A 79 -0.40 13.40 4.71
N LEU A 80 -1.30 13.06 3.77
CA LEU A 80 -1.14 11.93 2.87
C LEU A 80 0.10 12.06 1.98
N THR A 81 0.30 13.25 1.39
CA THR A 81 1.47 13.51 0.52
C THR A 81 2.80 13.39 1.29
N SER A 82 2.82 13.83 2.55
CA SER A 82 3.98 13.64 3.43
C SER A 82 4.18 12.17 3.80
N ALA A 83 3.11 11.42 4.08
CA ALA A 83 3.19 10.01 4.45
C ALA A 83 3.67 9.11 3.29
N THR A 84 3.23 9.37 2.05
CA THR A 84 3.69 8.64 0.85
C THR A 84 5.17 8.88 0.54
N SER A 85 5.74 9.99 1.04
CA SER A 85 7.17 10.29 0.88
C SER A 85 8.06 9.55 1.90
N GLY A 86 7.47 8.99 2.97
CA GLY A 86 8.18 8.25 4.01
C GLY A 86 8.33 6.76 3.71
N THR A 87 8.92 6.00 4.63
CA THR A 87 9.09 4.54 4.51
C THR A 87 8.05 3.73 5.31
N SER A 88 7.29 4.37 6.20
CA SER A 88 6.35 3.69 7.09
C SER A 88 5.03 3.37 6.39
N VAL A 89 4.64 2.09 6.41
CA VAL A 89 3.33 1.61 5.94
C VAL A 89 2.22 2.08 6.87
N ALA A 90 2.45 2.05 8.18
CA ALA A 90 1.49 2.53 9.18
C ALA A 90 1.16 4.02 9.01
N GLN A 91 2.15 4.87 8.72
CA GLN A 91 1.90 6.29 8.47
C GLN A 91 1.06 6.53 7.21
N ARG A 92 1.32 5.77 6.12
CA ARG A 92 0.51 5.82 4.89
C ARG A 92 -0.93 5.47 5.17
N SER A 93 -1.16 4.33 5.82
CA SER A 93 -2.51 3.85 6.14
C SER A 93 -3.28 4.81 7.07
N ALA A 94 -2.58 5.42 8.05
CA ALA A 94 -3.19 6.42 8.93
C ALA A 94 -3.60 7.69 8.17
N ALA A 95 -2.73 8.22 7.30
CA ALA A 95 -3.02 9.42 6.53
C ALA A 95 -4.09 9.21 5.45
N GLU A 96 -4.13 8.02 4.85
CA GLU A 96 -5.21 7.59 3.96
C GLU A 96 -6.56 7.58 4.67
N LYS A 97 -6.64 6.96 5.87
CA LYS A 97 -7.85 6.94 6.69
C LYS A 97 -8.32 8.35 7.07
N ASP A 98 -7.37 9.24 7.38
CA ASP A 98 -7.68 10.64 7.66
C ASP A 98 -8.32 11.32 6.44
N LEU A 99 -7.75 11.12 5.24
CA LEU A 99 -8.32 11.63 3.99
C LEU A 99 -9.72 11.06 3.71
N ASP A 100 -9.94 9.76 3.92
CA ASP A 100 -11.27 9.14 3.81
C ASP A 100 -12.29 9.85 4.71
N SER A 101 -11.92 10.06 5.98
CA SER A 101 -12.77 10.72 6.95
C SER A 101 -13.06 12.18 6.58
N ALA A 102 -12.10 12.85 5.93
CA ALA A 102 -12.24 14.22 5.46
C ALA A 102 -13.13 14.34 4.22
N LEU A 103 -13.10 13.35 3.33
CA LEU A 103 -13.90 13.33 2.11
C LEU A 103 -15.39 13.12 2.39
N VAL A 104 -15.76 12.32 3.39
CA VAL A 104 -17.17 12.06 3.75
C VAL A 104 -18.00 13.35 3.93
N PRO A 105 -17.63 14.31 4.80
CA PRO A 105 -18.40 15.54 4.96
C PRO A 105 -18.34 16.44 3.72
N LEU A 106 -17.23 16.43 2.95
CA LEU A 106 -17.12 17.22 1.72
C LEU A 106 -18.10 16.74 0.66
N LEU A 107 -18.23 15.43 0.47
CA LEU A 107 -19.17 14.83 -0.48
C LEU A 107 -20.62 15.02 -0.02
N ALA A 108 -20.87 15.00 1.29
CA ALA A 108 -22.18 15.27 1.86
C ALA A 108 -22.69 16.70 1.58
N LEU A 109 -21.80 17.66 1.28
CA LEU A 109 -22.20 19.02 0.88
C LEU A 109 -23.06 19.02 -0.38
N GLY A 110 -22.96 17.99 -1.25
CA GLY A 110 -23.84 17.86 -2.40
C GLY A 110 -25.33 17.80 -2.02
N GLN A 111 -25.67 17.31 -0.83
CA GLN A 111 -27.05 17.27 -0.33
C GLN A 111 -27.56 18.67 0.07
N SER A 112 -26.69 19.46 0.69
CA SER A 112 -27.01 20.84 1.14
C SER A 112 -26.93 21.87 0.00
N TYR A 113 -26.14 21.58 -1.04
CA TYR A 113 -25.89 22.45 -2.18
C TYR A 113 -26.21 21.75 -3.50
N PRO A 114 -27.48 21.73 -3.94
CA PRO A 114 -27.92 21.01 -5.15
C PRO A 114 -27.19 21.41 -6.44
N GLN A 115 -26.60 22.61 -6.49
CA GLN A 115 -25.79 23.06 -7.62
C GLN A 115 -24.55 22.17 -7.83
N LEU A 116 -23.99 21.58 -6.76
CA LEU A 116 -22.87 20.64 -6.86
C LEU A 116 -23.29 19.35 -7.58
N ASN A 117 -24.47 18.80 -7.28
CA ASN A 117 -24.99 17.62 -7.97
C ASN A 117 -25.34 17.88 -9.44
N SER A 118 -25.46 19.15 -9.84
CA SER A 118 -25.67 19.54 -11.24
C SER A 118 -24.35 19.86 -11.97
N SER A 119 -23.23 19.90 -11.24
CA SER A 119 -21.92 20.19 -11.81
C SER A 119 -21.28 18.91 -12.34
N ASN A 120 -21.14 18.80 -13.66
CA ASN A 120 -20.43 17.69 -14.30
C ASN A 120 -19.01 17.51 -13.75
N ASN A 121 -18.32 18.61 -13.39
CA ASN A 121 -16.98 18.55 -12.80
C ASN A 121 -16.99 17.87 -11.42
N PHE A 122 -17.99 18.15 -10.59
CA PHE A 122 -18.11 17.55 -9.26
C PHE A 122 -18.44 16.06 -9.35
N LEU A 123 -19.38 15.69 -10.23
CA LEU A 123 -19.73 14.28 -10.48
C LEU A 123 -18.53 13.50 -11.02
N ASN A 124 -17.84 14.02 -12.04
CA ASN A 124 -16.64 13.39 -12.60
C ASN A 124 -15.55 13.18 -11.54
N LEU A 125 -15.33 14.14 -10.64
CA LEU A 125 -14.32 14.00 -9.58
C LEU A 125 -14.72 12.95 -8.54
N GLN A 126 -16.00 12.84 -8.20
CA GLN A 126 -16.50 11.78 -7.33
C GLN A 126 -16.28 10.39 -7.95
N ASP A 127 -16.61 10.23 -9.23
CA ASP A 127 -16.41 8.96 -9.95
C ASP A 127 -14.92 8.59 -9.99
N ASN A 128 -14.04 9.55 -10.30
CA ASN A 128 -12.60 9.31 -10.30
C ASN A 128 -12.06 8.94 -8.90
N LEU A 129 -12.61 9.54 -7.83
CA LEU A 129 -12.24 9.19 -6.46
C LEU A 129 -12.72 7.78 -6.09
N ALA A 130 -13.94 7.42 -6.46
CA ALA A 130 -14.49 6.08 -6.25
C ALA A 130 -13.70 5.02 -7.01
N ASP A 131 -13.37 5.27 -8.27
CA ASP A 131 -12.51 4.41 -9.08
C ASP A 131 -11.11 4.24 -8.48
N THR A 132 -10.55 5.32 -7.93
CA THR A 132 -9.24 5.27 -7.27
C THR A 132 -9.33 4.45 -5.98
N GLU A 133 -10.39 4.58 -5.19
CA GLU A 133 -10.58 3.75 -3.98
C GLU A 133 -10.74 2.27 -4.33
N ASN A 134 -11.49 1.94 -5.40
CA ASN A 134 -11.62 0.56 -5.85
C ASN A 134 -10.25 -0.05 -6.22
N LYS A 135 -9.43 0.68 -6.99
CA LYS A 135 -8.07 0.24 -7.34
C LYS A 135 -7.16 0.14 -6.12
N LEU A 136 -7.26 1.09 -5.21
CA LEU A 136 -6.51 1.11 -3.96
C LEU A 136 -6.85 -0.10 -3.08
N ALA A 137 -8.12 -0.50 -3.00
CA ALA A 137 -8.53 -1.72 -2.30
C ALA A 137 -7.85 -2.97 -2.88
N PHE A 138 -7.80 -3.11 -4.20
CA PHE A 138 -7.05 -4.20 -4.86
C PHE A 138 -5.54 -4.11 -4.59
N ALA A 139 -4.95 -2.91 -4.63
CA ALA A 139 -3.54 -2.70 -4.34
C ALA A 139 -3.19 -3.08 -2.88
N ARG A 140 -4.04 -2.72 -1.90
CA ARG A 140 -3.90 -3.12 -0.49
C ARG A 140 -3.94 -4.63 -0.35
N GLN A 141 -4.89 -5.30 -1.02
CA GLN A 141 -4.98 -6.76 -1.03
C GLN A 141 -3.70 -7.39 -1.62
N TYR A 142 -3.28 -6.94 -2.80
CA TYR A 142 -2.08 -7.47 -3.47
C TYR A 142 -0.80 -7.29 -2.64
N TYR A 143 -0.66 -6.15 -1.96
CA TYR A 143 0.42 -5.93 -1.00
C TYR A 143 0.35 -6.91 0.17
N ASN A 144 -0.81 -7.07 0.79
CA ASN A 144 -0.99 -7.99 1.91
C ASN A 144 -0.72 -9.45 1.52
N ASP A 145 -1.15 -9.88 0.34
CA ASP A 145 -0.84 -11.22 -0.18
C ASP A 145 0.66 -11.41 -0.43
N SER A 146 1.34 -10.37 -0.91
CA SER A 146 2.80 -10.36 -1.12
C SER A 146 3.55 -10.42 0.22
N VAL A 147 3.10 -9.67 1.22
CA VAL A 147 3.63 -9.69 2.59
C VAL A 147 3.41 -11.06 3.23
N ALA A 148 2.21 -11.64 3.11
CA ALA A 148 1.91 -12.98 3.61
C ALA A 148 2.84 -14.03 3.00
N THR A 149 3.07 -13.94 1.68
CA THR A 149 4.00 -14.82 0.98
C THR A 149 5.43 -14.68 1.52
N LEU A 150 5.93 -13.45 1.67
CA LEU A 150 7.26 -13.20 2.20
C LEU A 150 7.41 -13.68 3.64
N ASN A 151 6.48 -13.27 4.51
CA ASN A 151 6.47 -13.62 5.93
C ASN A 151 6.36 -15.14 6.11
N GLY A 152 5.55 -15.82 5.28
CA GLY A 152 5.46 -17.27 5.24
C GLY A 152 6.78 -17.94 4.83
N LEU A 153 7.50 -17.39 3.84
CA LEU A 153 8.81 -17.90 3.44
C LEU A 153 9.84 -17.77 4.57
N ILE A 154 9.93 -16.62 5.24
CA ILE A 154 10.95 -16.42 6.28
C ILE A 154 10.66 -17.18 7.58
N THR A 155 9.42 -17.63 7.80
CA THR A 155 9.00 -18.38 9.01
C THR A 155 8.93 -19.89 8.81
N THR A 156 8.95 -20.40 7.58
CA THR A 156 8.74 -21.82 7.27
C THR A 156 10.03 -22.54 6.84
N ILE A 157 10.18 -23.80 7.23
CA ILE A 157 11.28 -24.68 6.78
C ILE A 157 11.10 -25.04 5.29
N PRO A 158 12.17 -25.10 4.48
CA PRO A 158 13.59 -24.95 4.85
C PRO A 158 14.10 -23.49 4.82
N TRP A 159 13.28 -22.54 4.38
CA TRP A 159 13.69 -21.18 4.06
C TRP A 159 14.02 -20.32 5.28
N MET A 160 13.43 -20.61 6.45
CA MET A 160 13.73 -19.93 7.72
C MET A 160 15.22 -19.93 8.06
N PHE A 161 15.96 -20.99 7.71
CA PHE A 161 17.42 -21.06 7.94
C PHE A 161 18.23 -20.16 7.01
N VAL A 162 17.68 -19.81 5.84
CA VAL A 162 18.31 -18.94 4.84
C VAL A 162 17.96 -17.47 5.09
N ALA A 163 16.79 -17.18 5.65
CA ALA A 163 16.25 -15.83 5.81
C ALA A 163 17.22 -14.82 6.47
N PRO A 164 17.90 -15.12 7.60
CA PRO A 164 18.81 -14.17 8.24
C PRO A 164 19.96 -13.70 7.32
N LEU A 165 20.39 -14.57 6.40
CA LEU A 165 21.50 -14.29 5.47
C LEU A 165 21.07 -13.42 4.29
N THR A 166 19.77 -13.27 4.05
CA THR A 166 19.22 -12.42 2.97
C THR A 166 19.08 -10.94 3.36
N GLY A 167 19.20 -10.63 4.65
CA GLY A 167 18.92 -9.30 5.21
C GLY A 167 17.46 -8.88 5.14
N VAL A 168 16.55 -9.80 4.81
CA VAL A 168 15.10 -9.53 4.73
C VAL A 168 14.43 -9.91 6.04
N SER A 169 13.73 -8.96 6.63
CA SER A 169 12.90 -9.14 7.82
C SER A 169 11.42 -9.25 7.47
N GLU A 170 10.63 -9.68 8.46
CA GLU A 170 9.17 -9.62 8.40
C GLU A 170 8.70 -8.21 8.04
N GLN A 171 7.69 -8.15 7.18
CA GLN A 171 7.08 -6.90 6.74
C GLN A 171 5.70 -6.75 7.38
N GLU A 172 5.32 -5.51 7.70
CA GLU A 172 4.01 -5.20 8.24
C GLU A 172 2.94 -5.30 7.15
N TYR A 173 1.76 -5.81 7.50
CA TYR A 173 0.61 -5.74 6.62
C TYR A 173 0.09 -4.30 6.52
N TYR A 174 -0.47 -3.95 5.37
CA TYR A 174 -1.26 -2.74 5.22
C TYR A 174 -2.56 -2.94 5.99
N GLN A 175 -2.73 -2.20 7.10
CA GLN A 175 -3.82 -2.39 8.03
C GLN A 175 -5.17 -2.36 7.30
N THR A 176 -5.89 -3.48 7.32
CA THR A 176 -7.32 -3.50 7.02
C THR A 176 -8.03 -3.21 8.34
N PRO A 177 -8.88 -2.16 8.44
CA PRO A 177 -9.71 -2.00 9.61
C PRO A 177 -10.48 -3.31 9.84
N ARG A 178 -10.36 -3.87 11.03
CA ARG A 178 -11.35 -4.85 11.50
C ARG A 178 -12.68 -4.15 11.71
#